data_AF-A0ABC9QX41-F1
#
_entry.id   AF-A0ABC9QX41-F1
#
_cell.length_a   1.000
_cell.length_b   1.000
_cell.length_c   1.000
_cell.angle_alpha   90.00
_cell.angle_beta   90.00
_cell.angle_gamma   90.00
#
_symmetry.space_group_name_H-M   'P 1'
#
loop_
_entity.id
_entity.type
_entity.pdbx_description
1 polymer ?
#
loop_
_entity_poly.entity_id
_entity_poly.type
_entity_poly.pdbx_seq_one_letter_code
_entity_poly.pdbx_strand_id
1 'polypeptide(L)'
;MKELMEKGFLYYPLIWCLTTYNVCINHKIYLEEKCPTCNKLIPFLHRKNRIGICPYCQLYLFKPLNILQFTDHKDYYISQNIEVLFKENSKENSFSIHALYENLSFILQSGFNGNIKQFANYIGVPKTTVWGWLNKEVSIYLSETEKEQFGVKAIIDIAKDLKCSTKFLYNNFPEECKKISERNYRIQTEKIFLYV
;
A
#
# COMPACT_ATOMS: atom_id res chain seq x y z
N MET A 1 21.64 9.84 -12.08
CA MET A 1 21.11 9.10 -10.90
C MET A 1 20.49 10.03 -9.86
N LYS A 2 21.12 11.18 -9.51
CA LYS A 2 20.49 12.27 -8.74
C LYS A 2 19.37 13.01 -9.50
N GLU A 3 19.51 13.19 -10.82
CA GLU A 3 18.55 13.95 -11.64
C GLU A 3 17.12 13.37 -11.72
N LEU A 4 16.94 12.04 -11.58
CA LEU A 4 15.61 11.42 -11.57
C LEU A 4 14.92 11.53 -10.20
N MET A 5 15.70 11.67 -9.13
CA MET A 5 15.19 11.90 -7.76
C MET A 5 14.94 13.39 -7.51
N GLU A 6 15.72 14.29 -8.12
CA GLU A 6 15.60 15.74 -7.97
C GLU A 6 14.39 16.36 -8.69
N LYS A 7 13.74 15.63 -9.60
CA LYS A 7 12.61 16.16 -10.38
C LYS A 7 11.23 15.60 -10.03
N GLY A 8 11.05 14.84 -8.94
CA GLY A 8 9.70 14.46 -8.47
C GLY A 8 8.87 13.59 -9.43
N PHE A 9 9.46 12.97 -10.46
CA PHE A 9 8.74 12.25 -11.52
C PHE A 9 8.55 10.74 -11.26
N LEU A 10 8.72 10.27 -10.03
CA LEU A 10 8.32 8.91 -9.67
C LEU A 10 6.84 8.92 -9.30
N TYR A 11 6.00 8.90 -10.34
CA TYR A 11 4.57 8.76 -10.16
C TYR A 11 4.22 7.29 -9.90
N TYR A 12 3.38 7.05 -8.90
CA TYR A 12 2.55 5.85 -8.84
C TYR A 12 1.15 6.26 -9.22
N PRO A 13 0.81 6.34 -10.51
CA PRO A 13 -0.54 6.71 -10.85
C PRO A 13 -1.32 5.40 -10.90
N LEU A 14 -2.21 5.22 -9.94
CA LEU A 14 -3.26 4.19 -9.97
C LEU A 14 -4.00 4.15 -11.32
N ILE A 15 -3.92 5.24 -12.10
CA ILE A 15 -4.35 5.32 -13.50
C ILE A 15 -3.76 4.22 -14.38
N TRP A 16 -2.51 3.76 -14.14
CA TRP A 16 -1.86 2.68 -14.90
C TRP A 16 -2.46 1.31 -14.62
N CYS A 17 -3.34 1.21 -13.62
CA CYS A 17 -4.12 0.00 -13.36
C CYS A 17 -5.39 -0.05 -14.24
N LEU A 18 -5.72 1.03 -14.95
CA LEU A 18 -6.80 1.03 -15.92
C LEU A 18 -6.30 0.35 -17.19
N THR A 19 -6.98 -0.73 -17.58
CA THR A 19 -6.67 -1.49 -18.81
C THR A 19 -6.62 -0.62 -20.08
N THR A 20 -7.31 0.52 -20.08
CA THR A 20 -7.34 1.48 -21.19
C THR A 20 -6.21 2.52 -21.14
N TYR A 21 -5.49 2.64 -20.03
CA TYR A 21 -4.31 3.51 -19.91
C TYR A 21 -3.05 2.67 -20.15
N ASN A 22 -2.69 2.49 -21.41
CA ASN A 22 -1.57 1.63 -21.83
C ASN A 22 -0.35 2.41 -22.34
N VAL A 23 -0.48 3.72 -22.55
CA VAL A 23 0.61 4.60 -23.02
C VAL A 23 0.93 5.66 -21.97
N CYS A 24 2.20 5.81 -21.64
CA CYS A 24 2.68 6.93 -20.84
C CYS A 24 2.66 8.21 -21.69
N ILE A 25 1.84 9.21 -21.34
CA ILE A 25 1.75 10.43 -22.16
C ILE A 25 3.01 11.31 -22.09
N ASN A 26 3.79 11.21 -21.01
CA ASN A 26 5.02 11.99 -20.83
C ASN A 26 6.16 11.45 -21.69
N HIS A 27 6.30 10.12 -21.73
CA HIS A 27 7.40 9.44 -22.42
C HIS A 27 7.01 8.90 -23.80
N LYS A 28 5.70 8.85 -24.11
CA LYS A 28 5.13 8.34 -25.37
C LYS A 28 5.59 6.92 -25.68
N ILE A 29 5.49 6.05 -24.67
CA ILE A 29 5.83 4.63 -24.75
C ILE A 29 4.71 3.79 -24.15
N TYR A 30 4.57 2.55 -24.60
CA TYR A 30 3.70 1.57 -23.95
C TYR A 30 4.21 1.26 -22.54
N LEU A 31 3.28 1.17 -21.60
CA LEU A 31 3.54 0.74 -20.23
C LEU A 31 3.69 -0.79 -20.19
N GLU A 32 4.68 -1.27 -19.45
CA GLU A 32 4.87 -2.70 -19.20
C GLU A 32 4.32 -3.08 -17.82
N GLU A 33 3.45 -4.08 -17.76
CA GLU A 33 2.93 -4.62 -16.50
C GLU A 33 3.87 -5.65 -15.86
N LYS A 34 4.92 -6.07 -16.57
CA LYS A 34 5.89 -7.06 -16.10
C LYS A 34 7.19 -6.39 -15.68
N CYS A 35 7.82 -6.93 -14.65
CA CYS A 35 9.15 -6.51 -14.27
C CYS A 35 10.15 -6.88 -15.39
N PRO A 36 10.95 -5.94 -15.90
CA PRO A 36 11.87 -6.23 -16.99
C PRO A 36 13.02 -7.17 -16.59
N THR A 37 13.31 -7.30 -15.29
CA THR A 37 14.41 -8.14 -14.82
C THR A 37 13.97 -9.55 -14.43
N CYS A 38 12.83 -9.68 -13.73
CA CYS A 38 12.35 -11.00 -13.27
C CYS A 38 11.12 -11.52 -14.01
N ASN A 39 10.59 -10.74 -14.96
CA ASN A 39 9.44 -11.05 -15.81
C ASN A 39 8.13 -11.38 -15.07
N LYS A 40 8.06 -11.13 -13.76
CA LYS A 40 6.84 -11.30 -12.97
C LYS A 40 5.89 -10.14 -13.23
N LEU A 41 4.60 -10.44 -13.33
CA LEU A 41 3.53 -9.45 -13.38
C LEU A 41 3.54 -8.61 -12.09
N ILE A 42 3.55 -7.30 -12.21
CA ILE A 42 3.61 -6.38 -11.08
C ILE A 42 2.19 -6.18 -10.56
N PRO A 43 1.90 -6.52 -9.30
CA PRO A 43 0.59 -6.33 -8.72
C PRO A 43 0.24 -4.84 -8.57
N PHE A 44 -1.00 -4.49 -8.91
CA PHE A 44 -1.53 -3.12 -8.87
C PHE A 44 -1.49 -2.48 -7.47
N LEU A 45 -1.49 -3.30 -6.41
CA LEU A 45 -1.22 -2.91 -5.03
C LEU A 45 -0.55 -4.09 -4.33
N HIS A 46 0.67 -3.91 -3.85
CA HIS A 46 1.32 -4.89 -2.99
C HIS A 46 1.91 -4.20 -1.76
N ARG A 47 1.85 -4.86 -0.61
CA ARG A 47 2.23 -4.30 0.70
C ARG A 47 3.67 -3.78 0.78
N LYS A 48 4.56 -4.30 -0.08
CA LYS A 48 5.97 -3.86 -0.19
C LYS A 48 6.24 -2.98 -1.42
N ASN A 49 5.21 -2.50 -2.12
CA ASN A 49 5.42 -1.67 -3.31
C ASN A 49 6.14 -0.38 -2.90
N ARG A 50 7.36 -0.23 -3.41
CA ARG A 50 8.10 1.03 -3.43
C ARG A 50 8.06 1.52 -4.86
N ILE A 51 7.76 2.79 -5.05
CA ILE A 51 7.59 3.36 -6.39
C ILE A 51 8.86 3.12 -7.21
N GLY A 52 8.67 2.53 -8.40
CA GLY A 52 9.79 2.24 -9.30
C GLY A 52 10.68 1.06 -8.91
N ILE A 53 10.30 0.26 -7.92
CA ILE A 53 11.04 -0.94 -7.49
C ILE A 53 10.12 -2.16 -7.60
N CYS A 54 10.64 -3.26 -8.15
CA CYS A 54 9.92 -4.51 -8.24
C CYS A 54 9.67 -5.12 -6.85
N PRO A 55 8.43 -5.49 -6.49
CA PRO A 55 8.14 -6.11 -5.19
C PRO A 55 8.76 -7.51 -5.01
N TYR A 56 9.18 -8.15 -6.11
CA TYR A 56 9.72 -9.51 -6.10
C TYR A 56 11.25 -9.55 -6.10
N CYS A 57 11.90 -8.94 -7.10
CA CYS A 57 13.36 -8.98 -7.22
C CYS A 57 14.05 -7.76 -6.60
N GLN A 58 13.30 -6.76 -6.12
CA GLN A 58 13.82 -5.54 -5.50
C GLN A 58 14.72 -4.68 -6.41
N LEU A 59 14.73 -4.95 -7.72
CA LEU A 59 15.43 -4.14 -8.72
C LEU A 59 14.52 -3.05 -9.28
N TYR A 60 15.15 -2.02 -9.85
CA TYR A 60 14.47 -0.87 -10.44
C TYR A 60 13.63 -1.27 -11.67
N LEU A 61 12.48 -0.63 -11.82
CA LEU A 61 11.54 -0.84 -12.92
C LEU A 61 11.76 0.11 -14.11
N PHE A 62 12.83 0.88 -14.08
CA PHE A 62 13.15 1.86 -15.12
C PHE A 62 14.19 1.28 -16.08
N LYS A 63 13.96 1.48 -17.38
CA LYS A 63 15.00 1.32 -18.40
C LYS A 63 15.43 2.70 -18.88
N PRO A 64 16.69 2.88 -19.30
CA PRO A 64 17.07 4.04 -20.10
C PRO A 64 16.13 4.15 -21.29
N LEU A 65 15.62 5.35 -21.56
CA LEU A 65 14.78 5.63 -22.72
C LEU A 65 15.62 5.52 -23.99
N ASN A 66 15.81 4.30 -24.50
CA ASN A 66 16.20 4.10 -25.88
C ASN A 66 14.95 4.35 -26.72
N ILE A 67 14.80 5.59 -27.19
CA ILE A 67 13.85 6.10 -28.19
C ILE A 67 12.91 5.02 -28.76
N LEU A 68 11.92 4.58 -27.98
CA LEU A 68 10.85 3.72 -28.49
C LEU A 68 9.76 4.68 -28.92
N GLN A 69 9.60 4.83 -30.23
CA GLN A 69 8.51 5.62 -30.79
C GLN A 69 7.25 4.78 -30.79
N PHE A 70 6.24 5.32 -30.12
CA PHE A 70 4.87 4.90 -30.23
C PHE A 70 4.34 5.03 -31.66
N THR A 71 3.55 4.04 -32.11
CA THR A 71 3.09 3.92 -33.50
C THR A 71 1.59 4.13 -33.73
N ASP A 72 0.72 4.07 -32.71
CA ASP A 72 -0.75 4.10 -32.90
C ASP A 72 -1.46 5.25 -32.18
N HIS A 73 -1.68 6.38 -32.85
CA HIS A 73 -2.33 7.58 -32.31
C HIS A 73 -3.58 7.39 -31.42
N LYS A 74 -4.36 6.31 -31.59
CA LYS A 74 -5.57 6.06 -30.81
C LYS A 74 -5.29 5.84 -29.32
N ASP A 75 -4.36 4.95 -28.98
CA ASP A 75 -4.08 4.56 -27.59
C ASP A 75 -3.52 5.74 -26.77
N TYR A 76 -2.68 6.57 -27.40
CA TYR A 76 -2.15 7.78 -26.79
C TYR A 76 -3.27 8.78 -26.53
N TYR A 77 -4.20 8.94 -27.47
CA TYR A 77 -5.35 9.82 -27.29
C TYR A 77 -6.26 9.31 -26.16
N ILE A 78 -6.48 8.00 -26.06
CA ILE A 78 -7.23 7.40 -24.94
C ILE A 78 -6.54 7.71 -23.62
N SER A 79 -5.24 7.38 -23.46
CA SER A 79 -4.46 7.70 -22.26
C SER A 79 -4.51 9.19 -21.91
N GLN A 80 -4.42 10.07 -22.92
CA GLN A 80 -4.48 11.51 -22.74
C GLN A 80 -5.84 11.97 -22.19
N ASN A 81 -6.95 11.45 -22.74
CA ASN A 81 -8.30 11.78 -22.26
C ASN A 81 -8.53 11.31 -20.82
N ILE A 82 -8.03 10.11 -20.48
CA ILE A 82 -8.10 9.61 -19.10
C ILE A 82 -7.36 10.58 -18.16
N GLU A 83 -6.17 11.09 -18.50
CA GLU A 83 -5.49 12.08 -17.65
C GLU A 83 -6.29 13.37 -17.46
N VAL A 84 -6.91 13.89 -18.53
CA VAL A 84 -7.74 15.10 -18.45
C VAL A 84 -8.90 14.89 -17.49
N LEU A 85 -9.61 13.75 -17.60
CA LEU A 85 -10.71 13.38 -16.71
C LEU A 85 -10.28 13.36 -15.23
N PHE A 86 -9.08 12.84 -14.92
CA PHE A 86 -8.59 12.83 -13.54
C PHE A 86 -8.14 14.21 -13.05
N LYS A 87 -7.52 15.04 -13.91
CA LYS A 87 -7.09 16.40 -13.55
C LYS A 87 -8.27 17.33 -13.24
N GLU A 88 -9.37 17.19 -13.98
CA GLU A 88 -10.59 17.98 -13.75
C GLU A 88 -11.30 17.60 -12.46
N ASN A 89 -11.21 16.33 -12.05
CA ASN A 89 -11.80 15.81 -10.82
C ASN A 89 -10.89 15.94 -9.59
N SER A 90 -9.59 16.18 -9.76
CA SER A 90 -8.62 16.31 -8.66
C SER A 90 -8.58 17.73 -8.08
N LYS A 91 -9.74 18.31 -7.75
CA LYS A 91 -9.78 19.54 -6.94
C LYS A 91 -9.30 19.21 -5.53
N GLU A 92 -8.09 19.65 -5.21
CA GLU A 92 -7.48 19.79 -3.87
C GLU A 92 -8.03 18.84 -2.78
N ASN A 93 -7.96 17.54 -2.98
CA ASN A 93 -8.11 16.60 -1.87
C ASN A 93 -6.73 16.06 -1.55
N SER A 94 -6.20 16.45 -0.39
CA SER A 94 -5.07 15.76 0.21
C SER A 94 -5.48 14.29 0.37
N PHE A 95 -4.74 13.39 -0.28
CA PHE A 95 -5.01 11.97 -0.17
C PHE A 95 -4.72 11.54 1.26
N SER A 96 -5.76 11.34 2.06
CA SER A 96 -5.64 10.73 3.37
C SER A 96 -5.69 9.22 3.23
N ILE A 97 -4.74 8.54 3.85
CA ILE A 97 -4.76 7.09 3.95
C ILE A 97 -6.04 6.58 4.66
N HIS A 98 -6.61 7.40 5.55
CA HIS A 98 -7.89 7.10 6.21
C HIS A 98 -9.05 7.09 5.20
N ALA A 99 -9.10 8.06 4.28
CA ALA A 99 -10.11 8.08 3.22
C ALA A 99 -10.02 6.86 2.30
N LEU A 100 -8.80 6.34 2.04
CA LEU A 100 -8.64 5.08 1.31
C LEU A 100 -9.30 3.90 2.04
N TYR A 101 -9.16 3.81 3.37
CA TYR A 101 -9.79 2.74 4.15
C TYR A 101 -11.30 2.85 4.17
N GLU A 102 -11.83 4.03 4.45
CA GLU A 102 -13.26 4.29 4.43
C GLU A 102 -13.87 3.90 3.08
N ASN A 103 -13.21 4.28 1.98
CA ASN A 103 -13.67 3.93 0.64
C ASN A 103 -13.61 2.41 0.38
N LEU A 104 -12.54 1.73 0.77
CA LEU A 104 -12.43 0.27 0.60
C LEU A 104 -13.45 -0.48 1.47
N SER A 105 -13.67 -0.03 2.71
CA SER A 105 -14.68 -0.56 3.61
C SER A 105 -16.08 -0.33 3.07
N PHE A 106 -16.38 0.86 2.57
CA PHE A 106 -17.65 1.18 1.94
C PHE A 106 -17.93 0.30 0.72
N ILE A 107 -16.94 0.11 -0.17
CA ILE A 107 -17.07 -0.77 -1.34
C ILE A 107 -17.34 -2.21 -0.90
N LEU A 108 -16.62 -2.70 0.12
CA LEU A 108 -16.83 -4.04 0.66
C LEU A 108 -18.26 -4.22 1.21
N GLN A 109 -18.76 -3.25 1.97
CA GLN A 109 -20.09 -3.34 2.57
C GLN A 109 -21.19 -3.20 1.52
N SER A 110 -21.14 -2.14 0.71
CA SER A 110 -22.19 -1.80 -0.25
C SER A 110 -22.19 -2.69 -1.48
N GLY A 111 -21.02 -3.14 -1.95
CA GLY A 111 -20.88 -3.93 -3.18
C GLY A 111 -20.79 -5.44 -2.95
N PHE A 112 -20.40 -5.88 -1.75
CA PHE A 112 -20.10 -7.28 -1.46
C PHE A 112 -20.70 -7.79 -0.13
N ASN A 113 -21.58 -7.00 0.51
CA ASN A 113 -22.25 -7.35 1.77
C ASN A 113 -21.26 -7.81 2.87
N GLY A 114 -20.08 -7.19 2.95
CA GLY A 114 -19.06 -7.56 3.93
C GLY A 114 -18.25 -8.81 3.57
N ASN A 115 -18.51 -9.47 2.43
CA ASN A 115 -17.83 -10.69 2.04
C ASN A 115 -16.44 -10.43 1.43
N ILE A 116 -15.42 -10.41 2.30
CA ILE A 116 -14.02 -10.17 1.91
C ILE A 116 -13.53 -11.19 0.87
N LYS A 117 -13.98 -12.46 0.94
CA LYS A 117 -13.55 -13.48 -0.03
C LYS A 117 -14.08 -13.16 -1.43
N GLN A 118 -15.35 -12.79 -1.52
CA GLN A 118 -15.98 -12.42 -2.78
C GLN A 118 -15.35 -11.14 -3.35
N PHE A 119 -15.13 -10.13 -2.51
CA PHE A 119 -14.44 -8.91 -2.91
C PHE A 119 -13.03 -9.19 -3.43
N ALA A 120 -12.23 -9.96 -2.68
CA ALA A 120 -10.86 -10.30 -3.06
C ALA A 120 -10.78 -11.07 -4.39
N ASN A 121 -11.67 -12.04 -4.59
CA ASN A 121 -11.79 -12.76 -5.85
C ASN A 121 -12.16 -11.82 -7.00
N TYR A 122 -13.09 -10.89 -6.78
CA TYR A 122 -13.53 -9.94 -7.79
C TYR A 122 -12.40 -9.02 -8.27
N ILE A 123 -11.61 -8.47 -7.35
CA ILE A 123 -10.47 -7.62 -7.69
C ILE A 123 -9.18 -8.40 -8.01
N GLY A 124 -9.25 -9.74 -8.05
CA GLY A 124 -8.14 -10.59 -8.47
C GLY A 124 -6.93 -10.62 -7.53
N VAL A 125 -7.11 -10.34 -6.22
CA VAL A 125 -6.01 -10.40 -5.25
C VAL A 125 -6.28 -11.41 -4.13
N PRO A 126 -5.23 -11.97 -3.50
CA PRO A 126 -5.41 -12.88 -2.38
C PRO A 126 -6.22 -12.25 -1.24
N LYS A 127 -7.12 -13.02 -0.63
CA LYS A 127 -7.94 -12.58 0.53
C LYS A 127 -7.08 -11.93 1.62
N THR A 128 -5.92 -12.49 1.90
CA THR A 128 -4.96 -11.98 2.91
C THR A 128 -4.44 -10.59 2.57
N THR A 129 -4.29 -10.26 1.29
CA THR A 129 -3.85 -8.94 0.82
C THR A 129 -4.94 -7.89 1.06
N VAL A 130 -6.18 -8.17 0.64
CA VAL A 130 -7.35 -7.28 0.90
C VAL A 130 -7.57 -7.09 2.38
N TRP A 131 -7.46 -8.18 3.12
CA TRP A 131 -7.58 -8.18 4.56
C TRP A 131 -6.52 -7.27 5.22
N GLY A 132 -5.26 -7.31 4.76
CA GLY A 132 -4.20 -6.43 5.23
C GLY A 132 -4.41 -4.96 4.87
N TRP A 133 -5.10 -4.65 3.78
CA TRP A 133 -5.50 -3.28 3.47
C TRP A 133 -6.58 -2.80 4.44
N LEU A 134 -7.66 -3.57 4.62
CA LEU A 134 -8.79 -3.18 5.45
C LEU A 134 -8.46 -3.09 6.94
N ASN A 135 -7.45 -3.82 7.42
CA ASN A 135 -7.09 -3.86 8.84
C ASN A 135 -5.85 -3.00 9.18
N LYS A 136 -5.55 -1.96 8.40
CA LYS A 136 -4.43 -1.06 8.71
C LYS A 136 -4.67 -0.21 9.96
N GLU A 137 -5.91 -0.06 10.44
CA GLU A 137 -6.17 0.52 11.78
C GLU A 137 -5.50 -0.28 12.90
N VAL A 138 -5.47 -1.61 12.80
CA VAL A 138 -4.70 -2.46 13.71
C VAL A 138 -3.22 -2.14 13.60
N SER A 139 -2.70 -1.97 12.39
CA SER A 139 -1.29 -1.62 12.17
C SER A 139 -0.95 -0.21 12.72
N ILE A 140 -1.83 0.77 12.53
CA ILE A 140 -1.68 2.13 13.07
C ILE A 140 -1.68 2.08 14.60
N TYR A 141 -2.70 1.46 15.19
CA TYR A 141 -2.85 1.32 16.63
C TYR A 141 -1.64 0.62 17.28
N LEU A 142 -1.16 -0.47 16.66
CA LEU A 142 0.04 -1.17 17.13
C LEU A 142 1.28 -0.27 17.04
N SER A 143 1.41 0.51 15.96
CA SER A 143 2.54 1.44 15.79
C SER A 143 2.52 2.62 16.76
N GLU A 144 1.33 3.10 17.15
CA GLU A 144 1.15 4.13 18.18
C GLU A 144 1.49 3.57 19.56
N THR A 145 0.99 2.37 19.87
CA THR A 145 1.28 1.66 21.12
C THR A 145 2.77 1.31 21.25
N GLU A 146 3.46 0.99 20.15
CA GLU A 146 4.92 0.79 20.13
C GLU A 146 5.68 2.06 20.54
N LYS A 147 5.20 3.25 20.14
CA LYS A 147 5.87 4.55 20.34
C LYS A 147 5.59 5.22 21.67
N GLU A 148 4.52 4.82 22.37
CA GLU A 148 4.22 5.33 23.70
C GLU A 148 5.39 5.05 24.67
N GLN A 149 5.78 6.04 25.47
CA GLN A 149 6.94 5.94 26.38
C GLN A 149 6.55 5.47 27.79
N PHE A 150 5.26 5.56 28.13
CA PHE A 150 4.77 5.28 29.48
C PHE A 150 3.56 4.35 29.45
N GLY A 151 3.40 3.54 30.50
CA GLY A 151 2.30 2.58 30.61
C GLY A 151 2.57 1.28 29.86
N VAL A 152 2.25 0.16 30.48
CA VAL A 152 2.38 -1.18 29.88
C VAL A 152 1.01 -1.58 29.33
N LYS A 153 0.96 -1.96 28.06
CA LYS A 153 -0.25 -2.49 27.42
C LYS A 153 0.00 -3.91 26.97
N ALA A 154 -0.63 -4.89 27.62
CA ALA A 154 -0.46 -6.28 27.25
C ALA A 154 -1.14 -6.55 25.90
N ILE A 155 -0.57 -7.46 25.10
CA ILE A 155 -1.13 -7.85 23.80
C ILE A 155 -2.59 -8.33 23.94
N ILE A 156 -2.97 -8.90 25.09
CA ILE A 156 -4.34 -9.33 25.36
C ILE A 156 -5.32 -8.16 25.48
N ASP A 157 -4.90 -7.04 26.03
CA ASP A 157 -5.76 -5.86 26.20
C ASP A 157 -5.83 -5.07 24.90
N ILE A 158 -4.71 -4.99 24.16
CA ILE A 158 -4.69 -4.48 22.78
C ILE A 158 -5.66 -5.28 21.90
N ALA A 159 -5.69 -6.61 22.03
CA ALA A 159 -6.62 -7.44 21.27
C ALA A 159 -8.09 -7.13 21.61
N LYS A 160 -8.42 -6.87 22.88
CA LYS A 160 -9.76 -6.45 23.31
C LYS A 160 -10.14 -5.09 22.75
N ASP A 161 -9.24 -4.10 22.84
CA ASP A 161 -9.45 -2.74 22.32
C ASP A 161 -9.74 -2.77 20.81
N LEU A 162 -9.02 -3.63 20.09
CA LEU A 162 -9.18 -3.84 18.66
C LEU A 162 -10.28 -4.85 18.29
N LYS A 163 -11.04 -5.37 19.28
CA LYS A 163 -12.10 -6.37 19.10
C LYS A 163 -11.67 -7.58 18.27
N CYS A 164 -10.44 -8.04 18.47
CA CYS A 164 -9.85 -9.19 17.78
C CYS A 164 -9.26 -10.20 18.77
N SER A 165 -8.76 -11.35 18.28
CA SER A 165 -8.10 -12.34 19.15
C SER A 165 -6.59 -12.10 19.25
N THR A 166 -5.98 -12.52 20.36
CA THR A 166 -4.51 -12.47 20.52
C THR A 166 -3.80 -13.32 19.48
N LYS A 167 -4.31 -14.53 19.21
CA LYS A 167 -3.81 -15.41 18.14
C LYS A 167 -3.80 -14.72 16.79
N PHE A 168 -4.81 -13.90 16.52
CA PHE A 168 -4.89 -13.11 15.31
C PHE A 168 -3.78 -12.05 15.23
N LEU A 169 -3.47 -11.35 16.32
CA LEU A 169 -2.38 -10.37 16.34
C LEU A 169 -1.02 -11.02 16.06
N TYR A 170 -0.72 -12.12 16.75
CA TYR A 170 0.54 -12.84 16.55
C TYR A 170 0.70 -13.44 15.14
N ASN A 171 -0.40 -13.92 14.53
CA ASN A 171 -0.34 -14.51 13.20
C ASN A 171 -0.14 -13.47 12.09
N ASN A 172 -0.71 -12.27 12.26
CA ASN A 172 -0.75 -11.27 11.18
C ASN A 172 0.22 -10.10 11.39
N PHE A 173 0.60 -9.80 12.63
CA PHE A 173 1.50 -8.71 13.04
C PHE A 173 2.58 -9.21 14.02
N PRO A 174 3.34 -10.28 13.68
CA PRO A 174 4.28 -10.91 14.61
C PRO A 174 5.40 -9.96 15.04
N GLU A 175 5.90 -9.13 14.13
CA GLU A 175 7.00 -8.20 14.40
C GLU A 175 6.55 -7.08 15.35
N GLU A 176 5.38 -6.48 15.11
CA GLU A 176 4.80 -5.45 15.97
C GLU A 176 4.51 -6.00 17.37
N CYS A 177 3.96 -7.22 17.47
CA CYS A 177 3.72 -7.88 18.75
C CYS A 177 5.01 -8.12 19.54
N LYS A 178 6.09 -8.51 18.84
CA LYS A 178 7.41 -8.71 19.46
C LYS A 178 7.96 -7.39 20.01
N LYS A 179 7.94 -6.33 19.21
CA LYS A 179 8.44 -5.01 19.62
C LYS A 179 7.69 -4.41 20.81
N ILE A 180 6.36 -4.53 20.82
CA ILE A 180 5.54 -4.07 21.96
C ILE A 180 5.89 -4.86 23.22
N SER A 181 6.13 -6.17 23.08
CA SER A 181 6.53 -7.02 24.20
C SER A 181 7.92 -6.64 24.75
N GLU A 182 8.89 -6.38 23.86
CA GLU A 182 10.22 -5.88 24.22
C GLU A 182 10.15 -4.50 24.89
N ARG A 183 9.36 -3.57 24.36
CA ARG A 183 9.10 -2.25 24.97
C ARG A 183 8.53 -2.38 26.38
N ASN A 184 7.50 -3.21 26.55
CA ASN A 184 6.86 -3.43 27.84
C ASN A 184 7.84 -3.98 28.88
N TYR A 185 8.71 -4.91 28.49
CA TYR A 185 9.78 -5.41 29.35
C TYR A 185 10.73 -4.27 29.77
N ARG A 186 11.17 -3.43 28.83
CA ARG A 186 12.04 -2.27 29.13
C ARG A 186 11.41 -1.31 30.13
N ILE A 187 10.15 -0.91 29.90
CA ILE A 187 9.40 -0.01 30.79
C ILE A 187 9.27 -0.61 32.21
N GLN A 188 9.04 -1.92 32.32
CA GLN A 188 8.97 -2.60 33.61
C GLN A 188 10.32 -2.62 34.32
N THR A 189 11.40 -2.94 33.60
CA THR A 189 12.76 -2.94 34.17
C THR A 189 13.19 -1.55 34.62
N GLU A 190 12.96 -0.51 33.82
CA GLU A 190 13.32 0.88 34.16
C GLU A 190 12.52 1.39 35.37
N LYS A 191 11.24 1.01 35.51
CA LYS A 191 10.48 1.28 36.73
C LYS A 191 11.11 0.63 37.96
N ILE A 192 11.54 -0.64 37.86
CA ILE A 192 12.15 -1.36 39.00
C ILE A 192 13.43 -0.65 39.46
N PHE A 193 14.26 -0.14 38.54
CA PHE A 193 15.49 0.59 38.88
C PHE A 193 15.27 1.99 39.48
N LEU A 194 14.10 2.60 39.32
CA LEU A 194 13.76 3.89 39.93
C LEU A 194 13.24 3.77 41.38
N TYR A 195 12.97 2.56 41.86
CA TYR A 195 12.49 2.27 43.21
C TYR A 195 13.48 1.45 44.06
N VAL A 196 14.74 1.35 43.62
CA VAL A 196 15.89 0.80 44.36
C VAL A 196 16.86 1.94 44.64
#